data_AF-A0A432DTY2-F1
#
_entry.id   AF-A0A432DTY2-F1
#
_cell.length_a   1.000
_cell.length_b   1.000
_cell.length_c   1.000
_cell.angle_alpha   90.00
_cell.angle_beta   90.00
_cell.angle_gamma   90.00
#
_symmetry.space_group_name_H-M   'P 1'
#
loop_
_entity.id
_entity.type
_entity.pdbx_description
1 polymer ?
#
loop_
_entity_poly.entity_id
_entity_poly.type
_entity_poly.pdbx_seq_one_letter_code
_entity_poly.pdbx_strand_id
1 'polypeptide(L)' 'MSLNERISKVIEYSNLTPSEFADEIDVQRSSISHITSGRNKPSLEFIIKIKSRFPELLGTGWLPAKGNAETGITGN' A
#
# COMPACT_ATOMS: atom_id res chain seq x y z
N MET A 1 1.88 13.31 5.50
CA MET A 1 2.28 12.14 4.69
C MET A 1 1.04 11.58 4.02
N SER A 2 1.08 11.49 2.69
CA SER A 2 0.11 10.79 1.86
C SER A 2 0.12 9.28 2.13
N LEU A 3 -0.92 8.59 1.67
CA LEU A 3 -0.98 7.13 1.76
C LEU A 3 0.16 6.47 0.98
N ASN A 4 0.54 7.02 -0.17
CA ASN A 4 1.62 6.49 -1.00
C ASN A 4 2.97 6.58 -0.28
N GLU A 5 3.29 7.71 0.37
CA GLU A 5 4.50 7.84 1.19
C GLU A 5 4.49 6.89 2.39
N ARG A 6 3.31 6.63 2.98
CA ARG A 6 3.18 5.65 4.07
C ARG A 6 3.40 4.22 3.57
N ILE A 7 2.97 3.89 2.35
CA ILE A 7 3.27 2.60 1.71
C ILE A 7 4.77 2.46 1.42
N SER A 8 5.43 3.52 0.93
CA SER A 8 6.88 3.50 0.75
C SER A 8 7.61 3.16 2.05
N LYS A 9 7.16 3.71 3.20
CA LYS A 9 7.69 3.34 4.52
C LYS A 9 7.46 1.88 4.89
N VAL A 10 6.32 1.30 4.51
CA VAL A 10 6.05 -0.14 4.72
C VAL A 10 7.03 -0.99 3.90
N ILE A 11 7.28 -0.61 2.64
CA ILE A 11 8.25 -1.31 1.77
C ILE A 11 9.65 -1.21 2.37
N GLU A 12 10.07 -0.02 2.81
CA GLU A 12 11.36 0.18 3.49
C GLU A 12 11.47 -0.66 4.78
N TYR A 13 10.42 -0.70 5.60
CA TYR A 13 10.36 -1.51 6.82
C TYR A 13 10.52 -3.01 6.53
N SER A 14 9.95 -3.50 5.43
CA SER A 14 10.05 -4.91 5.06
C SER A 14 11.48 -5.35 4.69
N ASN A 15 12.37 -4.40 4.41
CA ASN A 15 13.73 -4.64 3.92
C ASN A 15 13.77 -5.50 2.63
N LEU A 16 12.70 -5.43 1.84
CA LEU A 16 12.57 -6.07 0.53
C LEU A 16 12.77 -5.03 -0.58
N THR A 17 13.30 -5.46 -1.72
CA THR A 17 13.23 -4.65 -2.94
C THR A 17 11.77 -4.46 -3.38
N PRO A 18 11.45 -3.43 -4.18
CA PRO A 18 10.08 -3.24 -4.69
C PRO A 18 9.51 -4.45 -5.44
N SER A 19 10.36 -5.22 -6.13
CA SER A 19 9.94 -6.44 -6.84
C SER A 19 9.63 -7.57 -5.87
N GLU A 20 10.50 -7.81 -4.88
CA GLU A 20 10.27 -8.83 -3.85
C GLU A 20 9.05 -8.50 -3.02
N PHE A 21 8.84 -7.24 -2.64
CA PHE A 21 7.64 -6.82 -1.92
C PHE A 21 6.36 -7.10 -2.71
N ALA A 22 6.37 -6.83 -4.02
CA ALA A 22 5.22 -7.13 -4.89
C ALA A 22 4.89 -8.61 -4.89
N ASP A 23 5.92 -9.45 -5.03
CA ASP A 23 5.78 -10.90 -5.04
C ASP A 23 5.28 -11.40 -3.66
N GLU A 24 5.80 -10.82 -2.57
CA GLU A 24 5.47 -11.18 -1.19
C GLU A 24 4.01 -10.90 -0.80
N ILE A 25 3.42 -9.82 -1.32
CA ILE A 25 2.00 -9.50 -1.11
C ILE A 25 1.11 -9.97 -2.26
N ASP A 26 1.64 -10.72 -3.22
CA ASP A 26 0.92 -11.26 -4.38
C ASP A 26 0.23 -10.16 -5.22
N VAL A 27 0.99 -9.17 -5.67
CA VAL A 27 0.51 -8.11 -6.57
C VAL A 27 1.47 -7.92 -7.74
N GLN A 28 1.00 -7.24 -8.79
CA GLN A 28 1.86 -6.94 -9.94
C GLN A 28 2.97 -5.95 -9.54
N ARG A 29 4.22 -6.22 -9.93
CA ARG A 29 5.38 -5.32 -9.71
C ARG A 29 5.17 -3.90 -10.26
N SER A 30 4.44 -3.77 -11.37
CA SER A 30 4.04 -2.48 -11.94
C SER A 30 3.15 -1.66 -10.99
N SER A 31 2.34 -2.32 -10.17
CA SER A 31 1.48 -1.66 -9.18
C SER A 31 2.31 -0.97 -8.10
N ILE A 32 3.41 -1.59 -7.65
CA ILE A 32 4.35 -0.96 -6.71
C ILE A 32 4.93 0.32 -7.32
N SER A 33 5.46 0.25 -8.54
CA SER A 33 6.05 1.41 -9.23
C SER A 33 5.07 2.57 -9.41
N HIS A 34 3.81 2.30 -9.79
CA HIS A 34 2.80 3.33 -9.94
C HIS A 34 2.36 3.97 -8.61
N ILE A 35 2.33 3.20 -7.52
CA ILE A 35 1.99 3.70 -6.19
C ILE A 35 3.14 4.54 -5.63
N THR A 36 4.37 4.02 -5.64
CA THR A 36 5.52 4.73 -5.06
C THR A 36 5.91 5.98 -5.86
N SER A 37 5.57 6.05 -7.15
CA SER A 37 5.71 7.26 -7.97
C SER A 37 4.58 8.29 -7.81
N GLY A 38 3.56 8.00 -7.01
CA GLY A 38 2.45 8.93 -6.76
C GLY A 38 1.42 9.04 -7.90
N ARG A 39 1.54 8.22 -8.95
CA ARG A 39 0.63 8.26 -10.12
C ARG A 39 -0.73 7.63 -9.83
N ASN A 40 -0.75 6.61 -8.98
CA ASN A 40 -1.97 5.90 -8.63
C ASN A 40 -2.21 5.88 -7.12
N LYS A 41 -3.49 5.86 -6.73
CA LYS A 41 -3.91 5.50 -5.38
C LYS A 41 -3.92 3.97 -5.23
N PRO A 42 -3.45 3.42 -4.11
CA PRO A 42 -3.57 1.99 -3.83
C PRO A 42 -5.05 1.59 -3.72
N SER A 43 -5.40 0.42 -4.25
CA SER A 43 -6.74 -0.14 -4.08
C SER A 43 -6.95 -0.67 -2.66
N LEU A 44 -8.20 -0.92 -2.29
CA LEU A 44 -8.52 -1.58 -1.02
C LEU A 44 -7.84 -2.96 -0.92
N GLU A 45 -7.98 -3.78 -1.96
CA GLU A 45 -7.36 -5.11 -2.00
C GLU A 45 -5.84 -5.06 -1.77
N PHE A 46 -5.18 -4.05 -2.34
CA PHE A 46 -3.74 -3.84 -2.13
C PHE A 46 -3.42 -3.59 -0.64
N ILE A 47 -4.19 -2.72 0.03
CA ILE A 47 -4.03 -2.44 1.46
C ILE A 47 -4.32 -3.68 2.32
N ILE A 48 -5.34 -4.47 1.95
CA ILE A 48 -5.68 -5.71 2.66
C ILE A 48 -4.54 -6.72 2.54
N LYS A 49 -3.98 -6.92 1.34
CA LYS A 49 -2.85 -7.82 1.10
C LYS A 49 -1.62 -7.44 1.94
N ILE A 50 -1.28 -6.15 2.00
CA ILE A 50 -0.20 -5.68 2.89
C ILE A 50 -0.48 -6.03 4.35
N LYS A 51 -1.67 -5.69 4.86
CA LYS A 51 -2.04 -5.96 6.27
C LYS A 51 -2.06 -7.45 6.60
N SER A 52 -2.49 -8.28 5.65
CA SER A 52 -2.49 -9.73 5.81
C SER A 52 -1.07 -10.29 5.90
N ARG A 53 -0.12 -9.67 5.20
CA ARG A 53 1.26 -10.14 5.17
C ARG A 53 2.13 -9.62 6.31
N PHE A 54 1.86 -8.39 6.75
CA PHE A 54 2.59 -7.67 7.79
C PHE A 54 1.65 -7.25 8.93
N PRO A 55 1.06 -8.22 9.67
CA PRO A 55 0.10 -7.92 10.74
C PRO A 55 0.74 -7.11 11.89
N GLU A 56 2.05 -7.14 12.06
CA GLU A 56 2.79 -6.32 13.03
C GLU A 56 2.69 -4.82 12.77
N LEU A 57 2.35 -4.42 11.53
CA LEU A 57 2.14 -3.02 11.17
C LEU A 57 0.74 -2.52 11.56
N LEU A 58 -0.16 -3.40 12.00
CA LEU A 58 -1.47 -3.03 12.51
C LEU A 58 -1.31 -2.23 13.81
N GLY A 59 -1.79 -0.98 13.81
CA GLY A 59 -1.69 -0.08 14.95
C GLY A 59 -0.60 0.99 14.85
N THR A 60 0.32 0.89 13.89
CA THR A 60 1.33 1.95 13.60
C THR A 60 0.71 3.26 13.10
N GLY A 61 -0.54 3.21 12.63
CA GLY A 61 -1.16 4.31 11.91
C GLY A 61 -0.57 4.52 10.51
N TRP A 62 0.26 3.62 9.97
CA TRP A 62 0.81 3.73 8.60
C TRP A 62 -0.17 3.28 7.53
N LEU A 63 -1.11 2.38 7.85
CA LEU A 63 -2.17 1.96 6.95
C LEU A 63 -3.53 2.40 7.52
N PRO A 64 -4.52 2.76 6.68
CA PRO A 64 -5.84 3.17 7.14
C PRO A 64 -6.52 2.01 7.89
N ALA A 65 -7.23 2.29 8.99
CA ALA A 65 -7.84 1.24 9.83
C ALA A 65 -8.95 0.47 9.12
N LYS A 66 -9.77 1.17 8.32
CA LYS A 66 -10.81 0.58 7.47
C LYS A 66 -10.39 0.62 6.00
N GLY A 67 -11.10 -0.16 5.19
CA GLY A 67 -10.88 -0.27 3.77
C GLY A 67 -11.26 0.94 2.92
N ASN A 68 -11.12 2.14 3.45
CA ASN A 68 -11.37 3.37 2.73
C ASN A 68 -10.10 3.77 1.98
N ALA A 69 -9.83 3.08 0.87
CA ALA A 69 -9.18 3.71 -0.26
C ALA A 69 -10.10 4.85 -0.71
N GLU A 70 -9.94 6.01 -0.07
CA GLU A 70 -10.44 7.33 -0.46
C GLU A 70 -11.27 7.30 -1.74
N THR A 71 -12.58 7.19 -1.54
CA THR A 71 -13.64 7.06 -2.54
C THR A 71 -13.41 8.04 -3.69
N GLY A 72 -12.93 7.52 -4.82
CA GLY A 72 -12.84 8.22 -6.10
C GLY A 72 -14.21 8.40 -6.74
N ILE A 73 -15.15 9.02 -6.03
CA ILE A 73 -16.36 9.60 -6.62
C ILE A 73 -16.38 11.07 -6.21
N THR A 74 -15.68 11.91 -6.98
CA THR A 74 -16.08 13.31 -7.13
C THR A 74 -17.32 13.31 -8.02
N GLY A 75 -18.47 13.09 -7.41
CA GLY A 75 -19.76 13.41 -7.99
C GLY A 75 -20.09 14.84 -7.65
N ASN A 76 -19.77 15.76 -8.57
CA ASN A 76 -20.66 16.82 -9.05
C ASN A 76 -20.04 17.45 -10.30
#